data_AF-A0A1Y5DRG3-F1
#
_entry.id   AF-A0A1Y5DRG3-F1
#
_cell.length_a   1.000
_cell.length_b   1.000
_cell.length_c   1.000
_cell.angle_alpha   90.00
_cell.angle_beta   90.00
_cell.angle_gamma   90.00
#
_symmetry.space_group_name_H-M   'P 1'
#
loop_
_entity.id
_entity.type
_entity.pdbx_description
1 polymer ?
#
loop_
_entity_poly.entity_id
_entity_poly.type
_entity_poly.pdbx_seq_one_letter_code
_entity_poly.pdbx_strand_id
1 'polypeptide(L)'
;MIKDESSNSKFKYLAVAFTGPSNSGKTTLVVKIANILQDTGNKVCIVKHDPKDKARFDHTGKDSDKFSQTGSDVAVISPNRTTLFKKNKSTIDEIIELFGEFDYILIEGLKTLPLPRIAVFRNKLDFSYFKVSNAIARDESINDIDIPNNIVKLDLNNPEEIIMWIDQNAKRVK
;
A
#
# COMPACT_ATOMS: atom_id res chain seq x y z
N MET A 1 -32.38 24.87 -15.25
CA MET A 1 -31.04 24.67 -15.83
C MET A 1 -30.13 24.21 -14.71
N ILE A 2 -30.17 22.91 -14.41
CA ILE A 2 -29.40 22.30 -13.33
C ILE A 2 -28.08 21.88 -13.97
N LYS A 3 -26.97 22.50 -13.55
CA LYS A 3 -25.65 21.95 -13.83
C LYS A 3 -25.48 20.75 -12.90
N ASP A 4 -25.45 19.56 -13.48
CA ASP A 4 -24.93 18.37 -12.82
C ASP A 4 -23.41 18.60 -12.69
N GLU A 5 -23.00 19.20 -11.58
CA GLU A 5 -21.59 19.21 -11.18
C GLU A 5 -21.29 17.80 -10.65
N SER A 6 -20.94 16.90 -11.56
CA SER A 6 -20.20 15.69 -11.23
C SER A 6 -19.00 16.11 -10.36
N SER A 7 -19.02 15.75 -9.08
CA SER A 7 -18.02 16.13 -8.11
C SER A 7 -16.67 15.53 -8.51
N ASN A 8 -15.90 16.29 -9.30
CA ASN A 8 -14.55 15.90 -9.65
C ASN A 8 -13.68 16.10 -8.41
N SER A 9 -13.65 15.09 -7.54
CA SER A 9 -12.80 15.08 -6.35
C SER A 9 -11.38 15.47 -6.75
N LYS A 10 -10.83 16.49 -6.08
CA LYS A 10 -9.43 16.93 -6.28
C LYS A 10 -8.44 15.78 -6.10
N PHE A 11 -8.80 14.77 -5.31
CA PHE A 11 -7.98 13.60 -5.00
C PHE A 11 -8.55 12.32 -5.61
N LYS A 12 -7.65 11.41 -6.00
CA LYS A 12 -8.06 10.15 -6.67
C LYS A 12 -8.61 9.08 -5.72
N TYR A 13 -8.14 9.04 -4.47
CA TYR A 13 -8.53 8.04 -3.47
C TYR A 13 -8.43 6.57 -3.93
N LEU A 14 -7.37 6.22 -4.66
CA LEU A 14 -7.15 4.89 -5.21
C LEU A 14 -6.41 4.00 -4.21
N ALA A 15 -6.96 2.82 -3.93
CA ALA A 15 -6.39 1.82 -3.03
C ALA A 15 -6.01 0.53 -3.76
N VAL A 16 -4.77 0.08 -3.55
CA VAL A 16 -4.22 -1.15 -4.12
C VAL A 16 -3.36 -1.87 -3.08
N ALA A 17 -3.39 -3.20 -3.11
CA ALA A 17 -2.61 -4.02 -2.22
C ALA A 17 -1.45 -4.74 -2.91
N PHE A 18 -0.35 -4.93 -2.19
CA PHE A 18 0.83 -5.67 -2.62
C PHE A 18 1.04 -6.88 -1.73
N THR A 19 1.36 -8.01 -2.34
CA THR A 19 1.62 -9.27 -1.64
C THR A 19 2.72 -10.08 -2.31
N GLY A 20 3.09 -11.20 -1.71
CA GLY A 20 4.10 -12.11 -2.23
C GLY A 20 5.13 -12.56 -1.19
N PRO A 21 5.97 -13.55 -1.53
CA PRO A 21 6.92 -14.18 -0.61
C PRO A 21 7.90 -13.19 0.02
N SER A 22 8.46 -13.53 1.17
CA SER A 22 9.59 -12.77 1.74
C SER A 22 10.71 -12.62 0.70
N ASN A 23 11.39 -11.48 0.70
CA ASN A 23 12.48 -11.15 -0.22
C ASN A 23 12.13 -11.11 -1.72
N SER A 24 10.84 -11.10 -2.11
CA SER A 24 10.46 -10.94 -3.52
C SER A 24 10.65 -9.53 -4.10
N GLY A 25 11.07 -8.56 -3.29
CA GLY A 25 11.23 -7.16 -3.72
C GLY A 25 9.99 -6.28 -3.57
N LYS A 26 8.93 -6.75 -2.91
CA LYS A 26 7.69 -5.97 -2.64
C LYS A 26 7.95 -4.58 -2.08
N THR A 27 8.65 -4.49 -0.95
CA THR A 27 8.91 -3.21 -0.30
C THR A 27 9.71 -2.28 -1.22
N THR A 28 10.69 -2.82 -1.96
CA THR A 28 11.44 -2.06 -2.96
C THR A 28 10.54 -1.53 -4.07
N LEU A 29 9.61 -2.35 -4.58
CA LEU A 29 8.65 -1.93 -5.59
C LEU A 29 7.70 -0.85 -5.06
N VAL A 30 7.12 -1.05 -3.88
CA VAL A 30 6.20 -0.08 -3.25
C VAL A 30 6.89 1.27 -3.05
N VAL A 31 8.14 1.28 -2.59
CA VAL A 31 8.94 2.51 -2.44
C VAL A 31 9.18 3.18 -3.80
N LYS A 32 9.57 2.41 -4.84
CA LYS A 32 9.78 2.98 -6.19
C LYS A 32 8.51 3.61 -6.76
N ILE A 33 7.37 2.91 -6.65
CA ILE A 33 6.07 3.41 -7.11
C ILE A 33 5.69 4.68 -6.34
N ALA A 34 5.83 4.67 -5.00
CA ALA A 34 5.51 5.82 -4.18
C ALA A 34 6.33 7.06 -4.58
N ASN A 35 7.64 6.90 -4.80
CA ASN A 35 8.50 8.00 -5.24
C ASN A 35 8.06 8.56 -6.60
N ILE A 36 7.83 7.71 -7.61
CA ILE A 36 7.39 8.16 -8.95
C ILE A 36 6.06 8.92 -8.87
N LEU A 37 5.10 8.41 -8.08
CA LEU A 37 3.81 9.07 -7.88
C LEU A 37 3.96 10.42 -7.15
N GLN A 38 4.85 10.51 -6.16
CA GLN A 38 5.12 11.76 -5.44
C GLN A 38 5.85 12.79 -6.31
N ASP A 39 6.83 12.36 -7.12
CA ASP A 39 7.56 13.21 -8.06
C ASP A 39 6.65 13.80 -9.15
N THR A 40 5.53 13.13 -9.42
CA THR A 40 4.47 13.60 -10.33
C THR A 40 3.36 14.39 -9.61
N GLY A 41 3.56 14.75 -8.35
CA GLY A 41 2.69 15.65 -7.59
C GLY A 41 1.52 14.97 -6.86
N ASN A 42 1.48 13.63 -6.81
CA ASN A 42 0.39 12.91 -6.13
C ASN A 42 0.68 12.78 -4.63
N LYS A 43 -0.39 12.88 -3.81
CA LYS A 43 -0.34 12.56 -2.38
C LYS A 43 -0.42 11.04 -2.19
N VAL A 44 0.65 10.43 -1.67
CA VAL A 44 0.74 8.97 -1.48
C VAL A 44 0.78 8.60 -0.01
N CYS A 45 -0.07 7.64 0.37
CA CYS A 45 -0.08 7.00 1.67
C CYS A 45 0.40 5.54 1.54
N ILE A 46 1.07 5.01 2.55
CA ILE A 46 1.53 3.62 2.58
C ILE A 46 1.07 2.99 3.89
N VAL A 47 0.45 1.82 3.80
CA VAL A 47 0.11 0.99 4.96
C VAL A 47 0.90 -0.29 4.88
N LYS A 48 1.64 -0.60 5.95
CA LYS A 48 2.30 -1.89 6.10
C LYS A 48 1.61 -2.68 7.20
N HIS A 49 1.18 -3.89 6.87
CA HIS A 49 0.70 -4.82 7.88
C HIS A 49 1.85 -5.70 8.37
N ASP A 50 2.19 -5.55 9.65
CA ASP A 50 3.22 -6.33 10.31
C ASP A 50 2.59 -7.38 11.25
N PRO A 51 2.34 -8.62 10.78
CA PRO A 51 1.71 -9.65 11.58
C PRO A 51 2.58 -10.14 12.75
N LYS A 52 3.87 -9.78 12.79
CA LYS A 52 4.81 -10.22 13.83
C LYS A 52 5.09 -9.14 14.89
N ASP A 53 4.46 -7.97 14.78
CA ASP A 53 4.66 -6.81 15.66
C ASP A 53 6.14 -6.48 15.94
N LYS A 54 6.94 -6.39 14.87
CA LYS A 54 8.37 -6.08 14.92
C LYS A 54 8.68 -4.64 14.52
N ALA A 55 7.80 -3.97 13.80
CA ALA A 55 7.98 -2.61 13.33
C ALA A 55 7.99 -1.64 14.52
N ARG A 56 9.03 -0.82 14.59
CA ARG A 56 9.19 0.25 15.58
C ARG A 56 9.61 1.52 14.85
N PHE A 57 8.89 2.61 15.11
CA PHE A 57 9.15 3.94 14.53
C PHE A 57 9.70 4.94 15.56
N ASP A 58 9.71 4.55 16.84
CA ASP A 58 10.24 5.38 17.94
C ASP A 58 11.50 4.76 18.57
N HIS A 59 12.18 5.55 19.40
CA HIS A 59 13.37 5.15 20.14
C HIS A 59 13.04 4.90 21.62
N THR A 60 13.42 3.72 22.10
CA THR A 60 13.23 3.34 23.51
C THR A 60 13.87 4.33 24.47
N GLY A 61 13.14 4.67 25.54
CA GLY A 61 13.58 5.56 26.62
C GLY A 61 13.35 7.05 26.38
N LYS A 62 12.89 7.46 25.18
CA LYS A 62 12.45 8.84 24.92
C LYS A 62 11.08 9.13 25.55
N ASP A 63 10.72 10.40 25.62
CA ASP A 63 9.48 10.82 26.28
C ASP A 63 8.23 10.27 25.56
N SER A 64 8.24 10.23 24.23
CA SER A 64 7.17 9.62 23.43
C SER A 64 7.01 8.12 23.69
N ASP A 65 8.11 7.39 23.88
CA ASP A 65 8.09 5.98 24.28
C ASP A 65 7.47 5.82 25.68
N LYS A 66 7.89 6.63 26.66
CA LYS A 66 7.31 6.63 28.01
C LYS A 66 5.82 6.97 27.99
N PHE A 67 5.39 7.93 27.18
CA PHE A 67 3.97 8.26 27.01
C PHE A 67 3.20 7.06 26.45
N SER A 68 3.73 6.36 25.45
CA SER A 68 3.06 5.20 24.84
C SER A 68 2.90 4.02 25.82
N GLN A 69 3.80 3.90 26.80
CA GLN A 69 3.76 2.89 27.85
C GLN A 69 2.64 3.13 28.88
N THR A 70 2.07 4.34 28.95
CA THR A 70 0.91 4.64 29.82
C THR A 70 -0.36 3.91 29.37
N GLY A 71 -0.38 3.37 28.14
CA GLY A 71 -1.56 2.78 27.52
C GLY A 71 -2.47 3.81 26.83
N SER A 72 -2.13 5.09 26.87
CA SER A 72 -2.84 6.15 26.14
C SER A 72 -2.47 6.15 24.66
N ASP A 73 -3.37 6.66 23.82
CA ASP A 73 -3.01 7.09 22.48
C ASP A 73 -2.13 8.36 22.56
N VAL A 74 -1.07 8.42 21.77
CA VAL A 74 -0.05 9.48 21.85
C VAL A 74 0.16 10.10 20.48
N ALA A 75 0.12 11.43 20.41
CA ALA A 75 0.51 12.20 19.23
C ALA A 75 1.77 13.04 19.53
N VAL A 76 2.72 13.03 18.60
CA VAL A 76 3.89 13.91 18.59
C VAL A 76 3.79 14.80 17.36
N ILE A 77 3.70 16.11 17.58
CA ILE A 77 3.61 17.11 16.51
C ILE A 77 4.95 17.83 16.40
N SER A 78 5.45 17.96 15.19
CA SER A 78 6.71 18.65 14.86
C SER A 78 6.48 19.56 13.64
N PRO A 79 7.36 20.54 13.36
CA PRO A 79 7.16 21.46 12.23
C PRO A 79 6.93 20.78 10.87
N ASN A 80 7.54 19.60 10.66
CA ASN A 80 7.50 18.89 9.38
C ASN A 80 6.82 17.52 9.43
N ARG A 81 6.33 17.08 10.59
CA ARG A 81 5.72 15.74 10.73
C ARG A 81 4.81 15.62 11.94
N THR A 82 3.86 14.70 11.82
CA THR A 82 3.08 14.18 12.94
C THR A 82 3.31 12.69 13.07
N THR A 83 3.49 12.21 14.28
CA THR A 83 3.56 10.77 14.60
C THR A 83 2.42 10.43 15.55
N LEU A 84 1.68 9.35 15.26
CA LEU A 84 0.57 8.88 16.08
C LEU A 84 0.83 7.43 16.50
N PHE A 85 0.74 7.18 17.81
CA PHE A 85 0.71 5.84 18.39
C PHE A 85 -0.70 5.57 18.89
N LYS A 86 -1.37 4.57 18.28
CA LYS A 86 -2.65 4.05 18.78
C LYS A 86 -2.40 2.72 19.49
N LYS A 87 -2.97 2.56 20.69
CA LYS A 87 -2.78 1.32 21.48
C LYS A 87 -3.57 0.15 20.90
N ASN A 88 -4.76 0.44 20.39
CA ASN A 88 -5.66 -0.55 19.81
C ASN A 88 -5.43 -0.67 18.30
N LYS A 89 -5.63 -1.88 17.77
CA LYS A 89 -5.58 -2.15 16.33
C LYS A 89 -6.67 -1.33 15.62
N SER A 90 -6.29 -0.63 14.56
CA SER A 90 -7.25 0.07 13.68
C SER A 90 -7.65 -0.77 12.47
N THR A 91 -8.85 -0.54 11.98
CA THR A 91 -9.32 -1.08 10.69
C THR A 91 -8.68 -0.30 9.54
N ILE A 92 -8.77 -0.80 8.30
CA ILE A 92 -8.22 -0.06 7.17
C ILE A 92 -9.02 1.22 6.89
N ASP A 93 -10.33 1.20 7.13
CA ASP A 93 -11.22 2.33 6.91
C ASP A 93 -10.89 3.47 7.89
N GLU A 94 -10.64 3.14 9.17
CA GLU A 94 -10.17 4.11 10.16
C GLU A 94 -8.81 4.74 9.78
N ILE A 95 -7.91 3.94 9.18
CA ILE A 95 -6.61 4.45 8.70
C ILE A 95 -6.79 5.36 7.47
N ILE A 96 -7.70 5.01 6.55
CA ILE A 96 -8.06 5.83 5.38
C ILE A 96 -8.66 7.17 5.83
N GLU A 97 -9.51 7.16 6.86
CA GLU A 97 -10.05 8.39 7.47
C GLU A 97 -8.95 9.23 8.09
N LEU A 98 -8.03 8.61 8.85
CA LEU A 98 -6.91 9.29 9.50
C LEU A 98 -5.96 9.98 8.50
N PHE A 99 -5.69 9.36 7.36
CA PHE A 99 -4.86 9.98 6.31
C PHE A 99 -5.52 11.19 5.65
N GLY A 100 -6.86 11.29 5.70
CA GLY A 100 -7.58 12.42 5.11
C GLY A 100 -7.59 12.40 3.58
N GLU A 101 -6.89 13.37 2.97
CA GLU A 101 -6.83 13.61 1.53
C GLU A 101 -5.60 12.95 0.89
N PHE A 102 -5.80 12.05 -0.07
CA PHE A 102 -4.72 11.38 -0.79
C PHE A 102 -5.16 10.90 -2.18
N ASP A 103 -4.20 10.75 -3.08
CA ASP A 103 -4.42 10.20 -4.42
C ASP A 103 -4.28 8.68 -4.42
N TYR A 104 -3.26 8.16 -3.75
CA TYR A 104 -2.98 6.72 -3.70
C TYR A 104 -2.75 6.25 -2.27
N ILE A 105 -3.27 5.09 -1.94
CA ILE A 105 -2.90 4.33 -0.75
C ILE A 105 -2.39 2.94 -1.16
N LEU A 106 -1.11 2.70 -0.87
CA LEU A 106 -0.41 1.46 -1.21
C LEU A 106 -0.34 0.58 0.05
N ILE A 107 -0.95 -0.60 -0.01
CA ILE A 107 -1.07 -1.48 1.16
C ILE A 107 -0.16 -2.70 0.99
N GLU A 108 0.93 -2.78 1.75
CA GLU A 108 1.79 -3.96 1.82
C GLU A 108 1.24 -4.95 2.86
N GLY A 109 0.73 -6.10 2.39
CA GLY A 109 0.20 -7.17 3.25
C GLY A 109 -1.32 -7.31 3.21
N LEU A 110 -1.93 -7.69 4.35
CA LEU A 110 -3.38 -7.92 4.53
C LEU A 110 -4.00 -8.76 3.41
N LYS A 111 -3.63 -10.05 3.28
CA LYS A 111 -4.10 -10.92 2.17
C LYS A 111 -5.62 -11.01 2.04
N THR A 112 -6.36 -10.81 3.13
CA THR A 112 -7.83 -10.94 3.18
C THR A 112 -8.56 -9.65 2.82
N LEU A 113 -7.86 -8.53 2.64
CA LEU A 113 -8.49 -7.27 2.29
C LEU A 113 -9.00 -7.32 0.84
N PRO A 114 -10.28 -7.02 0.57
CA PRO A 114 -10.89 -7.11 -0.76
C PRO A 114 -10.52 -5.89 -1.60
N LEU A 115 -9.23 -5.75 -1.88
CA LEU A 115 -8.68 -4.74 -2.77
C LEU A 115 -8.04 -5.41 -3.98
N PRO A 116 -8.04 -4.71 -5.13
CA PRO A 116 -7.18 -5.05 -6.27
C PRO A 116 -5.75 -5.27 -5.78
N ARG A 117 -5.15 -6.38 -6.20
CA ARG A 117 -3.89 -6.84 -5.62
C ARG A 117 -2.87 -7.27 -6.66
N ILE A 118 -1.64 -6.82 -6.43
CA ILE A 118 -0.45 -7.21 -7.18
C ILE A 118 0.39 -8.17 -6.32
N ALA A 119 0.60 -9.40 -6.77
CA ALA A 119 1.59 -10.30 -6.19
C ALA A 119 2.96 -10.10 -6.84
N VAL A 120 4.01 -9.99 -6.04
CA VAL A 120 5.37 -9.76 -6.52
C VAL A 120 6.18 -11.04 -6.39
N PHE A 121 6.78 -11.49 -7.50
CA PHE A 121 7.58 -12.71 -7.57
C PHE A 121 8.93 -12.49 -8.25
N ARG A 122 9.93 -13.20 -7.72
CA ARG A 122 11.26 -13.41 -8.30
C ARG A 122 11.71 -14.82 -7.94
N ASN A 123 12.46 -15.46 -8.82
CA ASN A 123 13.04 -16.81 -8.77
C ASN A 123 12.05 -17.98 -8.67
N LYS A 124 10.99 -17.83 -7.87
CA LYS A 124 10.02 -18.89 -7.60
C LYS A 124 8.62 -18.32 -7.41
N LEU A 125 7.65 -18.97 -8.05
CA LEU A 125 6.23 -18.73 -7.81
C LEU A 125 5.77 -19.39 -6.51
N ASP A 126 4.84 -18.72 -5.84
CA ASP A 126 4.03 -19.30 -4.76
C ASP A 126 2.56 -19.21 -5.16
N PHE A 127 2.03 -20.36 -5.59
CA PHE A 127 0.67 -20.50 -6.10
C PHE A 127 -0.41 -20.10 -5.07
N SER A 128 -0.07 -20.04 -3.78
CA SER A 128 -1.02 -19.60 -2.74
C SER A 128 -1.47 -18.15 -2.90
N TYR A 129 -0.72 -17.32 -3.64
CA TYR A 129 -1.10 -15.93 -3.91
C TYR A 129 -2.01 -15.75 -5.12
N PHE A 130 -2.16 -16.75 -5.99
CA PHE A 130 -2.90 -16.60 -7.25
C PHE A 130 -4.38 -16.31 -6.99
N LYS A 131 -4.97 -16.95 -5.98
CA LYS A 131 -6.39 -16.78 -5.62
C LYS A 131 -6.73 -15.42 -5.03
N VAL A 132 -5.72 -14.66 -4.58
CA VAL A 132 -5.92 -13.37 -3.90
C VAL A 132 -5.41 -12.19 -4.73
N SER A 133 -4.88 -12.44 -5.94
CA SER A 133 -4.20 -11.44 -6.75
C SER A 133 -4.86 -11.28 -8.11
N ASN A 134 -4.94 -10.04 -8.57
CA ASN A 134 -5.47 -9.66 -9.89
C ASN A 134 -4.34 -9.52 -10.91
N ALA A 135 -3.15 -9.17 -10.44
CA ALA A 135 -1.94 -9.08 -11.23
C ALA A 135 -0.75 -9.73 -10.54
N ILE A 136 0.23 -10.15 -11.33
CA ILE A 136 1.53 -10.62 -10.89
C ILE A 136 2.60 -9.71 -11.52
N ALA A 137 3.36 -9.02 -10.68
CA ALA A 137 4.58 -8.34 -11.07
C ALA A 137 5.76 -9.31 -10.93
N ARG A 138 6.41 -9.62 -12.04
CA ARG A 138 7.48 -10.63 -12.11
C ARG A 138 8.68 -10.12 -12.91
N ASP A 139 9.86 -10.61 -12.56
CA ASP A 139 11.07 -10.42 -13.40
C ASP A 139 11.26 -11.62 -14.35
N GLU A 140 12.32 -11.58 -15.14
CA GLU A 140 12.66 -12.57 -16.16
C GLU A 140 12.92 -13.98 -15.61
N SER A 141 13.08 -14.14 -14.30
CA SER A 141 13.29 -15.46 -13.69
C SER A 141 12.00 -16.28 -13.55
N ILE A 142 10.84 -15.69 -13.83
CA ILE A 142 9.52 -16.34 -13.76
C ILE A 142 8.98 -16.52 -15.18
N ASN A 143 8.62 -17.74 -15.55
CA ASN A 143 8.01 -18.01 -16.85
C ASN A 143 6.52 -17.64 -16.84
N ASP A 144 6.09 -16.90 -17.85
CA ASP A 144 4.69 -16.48 -17.99
C ASP A 144 3.71 -17.65 -18.16
N ILE A 145 4.17 -18.81 -18.64
CA ILE A 145 3.34 -20.01 -18.81
C ILE A 145 2.88 -20.60 -17.46
N ASP A 146 3.61 -20.32 -16.38
CA ASP A 146 3.30 -20.80 -15.04
C ASP A 146 2.27 -19.90 -14.32
N ILE A 147 1.90 -18.77 -14.94
CA ILE A 147 0.91 -17.82 -14.43
C ILE A 147 -0.43 -18.03 -15.16
N PRO A 148 -1.55 -18.25 -14.43
CA PRO A 148 -2.87 -18.38 -15.01
C PRO A 148 -3.24 -17.22 -15.95
N ASN A 149 -3.87 -17.54 -17.08
CA ASN A 149 -4.22 -16.56 -18.11
C ASN A 149 -5.18 -15.46 -17.64
N ASN A 150 -5.95 -15.70 -16.57
CA ASN A 150 -6.86 -14.72 -15.99
C ASN A 150 -6.18 -13.72 -15.05
N ILE A 151 -4.88 -13.84 -14.81
CA ILE A 151 -4.09 -12.92 -13.99
C ILE A 151 -3.23 -12.05 -14.91
N VAL A 152 -3.28 -10.74 -14.72
CA VAL A 152 -2.46 -9.80 -15.50
C VAL A 152 -0.99 -10.00 -15.14
N LYS A 153 -0.12 -10.02 -16.14
CA LYS A 153 1.34 -10.19 -15.98
C LYS A 153 1.97 -8.82 -16.21
N LEU A 154 2.70 -8.33 -15.23
CA LEU A 154 3.36 -7.03 -15.23
C LEU A 154 4.87 -7.23 -15.12
N ASP A 155 5.66 -6.40 -15.79
CA ASP A 155 7.10 -6.40 -15.62
C ASP A 155 7.47 -5.71 -14.29
N LEU A 156 8.06 -6.48 -13.37
CA LEU A 156 8.53 -5.98 -12.08
C LEU A 156 9.59 -4.88 -12.20
N ASN A 157 10.31 -4.84 -13.32
CA ASN A 157 11.33 -3.83 -13.59
C ASN A 157 10.76 -2.61 -14.34
N ASN A 158 9.47 -2.60 -14.67
CA ASN A 158 8.76 -1.48 -15.29
C ASN A 158 7.70 -0.87 -14.35
N PRO A 159 8.10 0.00 -13.40
CA PRO A 159 7.17 0.58 -12.43
C PRO A 159 6.08 1.47 -13.06
N GLU A 160 6.33 2.07 -14.23
CA GLU A 160 5.34 2.86 -14.97
C GLU A 160 4.16 1.99 -15.45
N GLU A 161 4.46 0.80 -15.99
CA GLU A 161 3.42 -0.18 -16.36
C GLU A 161 2.56 -0.56 -15.15
N ILE A 162 3.19 -0.74 -13.99
CA ILE A 162 2.48 -1.08 -12.77
C ILE A 162 1.60 0.09 -12.30
N ILE A 163 2.08 1.34 -12.40
CA ILE A 163 1.28 2.54 -12.10
C ILE A 163 0.07 2.64 -13.04
N MET A 164 0.27 2.42 -14.35
CA MET A 164 -0.83 2.39 -15.31
C MET A 164 -1.88 1.34 -14.96
N TRP A 165 -1.45 0.15 -14.53
CA TRP A 165 -2.36 -0.89 -14.06
C TRP A 165 -3.12 -0.43 -12.80
N ILE A 166 -2.44 0.21 -11.84
CA ILE A 166 -3.06 0.76 -10.62
C ILE A 166 -4.13 1.78 -10.99
N ASP A 167 -3.85 2.72 -11.89
CA ASP A 167 -4.81 3.76 -12.30
C ASP A 167 -6.09 3.19 -12.89
N GLN A 168 -5.99 2.06 -13.61
CA GLN A 168 -7.13 1.40 -14.25
C GLN A 168 -7.91 0.46 -13.33
N ASN A 169 -7.24 -0.13 -12.33
CA ASN A 169 -7.78 -1.28 -11.60
C ASN A 169 -7.95 -1.05 -10.10
N ALA A 170 -7.29 -0.04 -9.51
CA ALA A 170 -7.37 0.22 -8.07
C ALA A 170 -8.79 0.61 -7.64
N LYS A 171 -9.12 0.29 -6.39
CA LYS A 171 -10.44 0.59 -5.84
C LYS A 171 -10.47 2.03 -5.37
N ARG A 172 -11.46 2.80 -5.80
CA ARG A 172 -11.76 4.10 -5.19
C ARG A 172 -12.40 3.89 -3.80
N VAL A 173 -11.81 4.47 -2.76
CA VAL A 173 -12.23 4.26 -1.35
C VAL A 173 -12.92 5.45 -0.70
N LYS A 174 -13.12 6.55 -1.44
CA LYS A 174 -13.97 7.69 -1.09
C LYS A 174 -14.67 8.24 -2.32
#